data_AF-A0AAX1MKY4-F1
#
_entry.id   AF-A0AAX1MKY4-F1
#
_cell.length_a   1.000
_cell.length_b   1.000
_cell.length_c   1.000
_cell.angle_alpha   90.00
_cell.angle_beta   90.00
_cell.angle_gamma   90.00
#
_symmetry.space_group_name_H-M   'P 1'
#
loop_
_entity.id
_entity.type
_entity.pdbx_description
1 polymer ?
#
loop_
_entity_poly.entity_id
_entity_poly.type
_entity_poly.pdbx_seq_one_letter_code
_entity_poly.pdbx_strand_id
1 'polypeptide(L)'
;MIDIEPHWKKAYLRFSYSNSVAETKASFVFETGIEIIDVLKHKDFFHSINVKGQELLAAFDKTKGIFLLVIDSNFDYEIKFEYHDVKRWKISKLAGGTGVPEGVV
;
A
#
# COMPACT_ATOMS: atom_id res chain seq x y z
N MET A 1 18.84 -20.27 -17.47
CA MET A 1 17.91 -20.05 -16.36
C MET A 1 18.33 -18.74 -15.73
N ILE A 2 17.57 -17.68 -15.94
CA ILE A 2 17.79 -16.42 -15.21
C ILE A 2 17.03 -16.61 -13.91
N ASP A 3 17.75 -16.73 -12.80
CA ASP A 3 17.17 -16.59 -11.47
C ASP A 3 16.55 -15.21 -11.39
N ILE A 4 15.22 -15.15 -11.47
CA ILE A 4 14.45 -13.96 -11.18
C ILE A 4 14.11 -14.05 -9.69
N GLU A 5 15.11 -14.12 -8.83
CA GLU A 5 14.87 -13.86 -7.41
C GLU A 5 14.71 -12.33 -7.32
N PRO A 6 13.50 -11.83 -7.08
CA PRO A 6 13.26 -10.41 -7.27
C PRO A 6 13.97 -9.67 -6.12
N HIS A 7 15.00 -8.88 -6.45
CA HIS A 7 15.87 -8.13 -5.51
C HIS A 7 15.14 -7.01 -4.72
N TRP A 8 13.85 -7.16 -4.46
CA TRP A 8 13.11 -6.26 -3.58
C TRP A 8 13.36 -6.66 -2.12
N LYS A 9 13.41 -5.67 -1.25
CA LYS A 9 13.61 -5.80 0.20
C LYS A 9 12.31 -5.68 0.96
N LYS A 10 11.46 -4.75 0.53
CA LYS A 10 10.13 -4.50 1.10
C LYS A 10 9.13 -4.10 0.03
N ALA A 11 7.88 -4.49 0.22
CA ALA A 11 6.76 -3.93 -0.52
C ALA A 11 5.76 -3.32 0.45
N TYR A 12 5.10 -2.27 -0.03
CA TYR A 12 4.08 -1.55 0.70
C TYR A 12 2.81 -1.51 -0.13
N LEU A 13 1.68 -1.77 0.50
CA LEU A 13 0.36 -1.52 -0.06
C LEU A 13 -0.45 -0.73 0.96
N ARG A 14 -0.90 0.45 0.55
CA ARG A 14 -1.73 1.33 1.35
C ARG A 14 -3.09 1.44 0.70
N PHE A 15 -4.12 1.05 1.42
CA PHE A 15 -5.51 1.35 1.10
C PHE A 15 -5.99 2.50 1.99
N SER A 16 -6.81 3.38 1.44
CA SER A 16 -7.54 4.39 2.19
C SER A 16 -8.96 4.54 1.70
N TYR A 17 -9.88 4.68 2.65
CA TYR A 17 -11.28 4.95 2.39
C TYR A 17 -11.77 6.12 3.25
N SER A 18 -12.31 7.14 2.60
CA SER A 18 -12.93 8.27 3.26
C SER A 18 -13.86 9.01 2.29
N ASN A 19 -14.94 9.60 2.79
CA ASN A 19 -15.89 10.37 1.98
C ASN A 19 -16.36 9.60 0.73
N SER A 20 -16.62 8.29 0.88
CA SER A 20 -17.01 7.38 -0.19
C SER A 20 -15.99 7.19 -1.31
N VAL A 21 -14.74 7.62 -1.12
CA VAL A 21 -13.64 7.43 -2.07
C VAL A 21 -12.66 6.40 -1.52
N ALA A 22 -12.43 5.34 -2.29
CA ALA A 22 -11.40 4.35 -2.05
C ALA A 22 -10.18 4.62 -2.95
N GLU A 23 -8.99 4.63 -2.36
CA GLU A 23 -7.72 4.74 -3.06
C GLU A 23 -6.76 3.67 -2.56
N THR A 24 -6.07 3.00 -3.48
CA THR A 24 -4.97 2.11 -3.15
C THR A 24 -3.70 2.55 -3.87
N LYS A 25 -2.57 2.55 -3.16
CA LYS A 25 -1.24 2.75 -3.70
C LYS A 25 -0.31 1.66 -3.22
N ALA A 26 0.70 1.35 -4.03
CA ALA A 26 1.71 0.39 -3.65
C ALA A 26 3.08 0.77 -4.19
N SER A 27 4.12 0.26 -3.53
CA SER A 27 5.50 0.44 -3.94
C SER A 27 6.37 -0.74 -3.55
N PHE A 28 7.46 -0.93 -4.30
CA PHE A 28 8.55 -1.83 -3.98
C PHE A 28 9.81 -1.03 -3.66
N VAL A 29 10.55 -1.50 -2.67
CA VAL A 29 11.90 -1.05 -2.36
C VAL A 29 12.87 -2.11 -2.86
N PHE A 30 13.76 -1.73 -3.76
CA PHE A 30 14.89 -2.50 -4.25
C PHE A 30 16.18 -1.97 -3.63
N GLU A 31 17.29 -2.67 -3.85
CA GLU A 31 18.61 -2.16 -3.46
C GLU A 31 18.96 -0.85 -4.18
N THR A 32 18.54 -0.74 -5.44
CA THR A 32 18.88 0.35 -6.35
C THR A 32 17.91 1.53 -6.30
N GLY A 33 16.80 1.41 -5.57
CA GLY A 33 15.81 2.46 -5.48
C GLY A 33 14.41 1.95 -5.14
N ILE A 34 13.42 2.81 -5.39
CA ILE A 34 12.01 2.52 -5.07
C ILE A 34 11.21 2.57 -6.36
N GLU A 35 10.21 1.72 -6.52
CA GLU A 35 9.26 1.75 -7.63
C GLU A 35 7.84 1.93 -7.07
N ILE A 36 7.09 2.90 -7.60
CA ILE A 36 5.65 2.99 -7.33
C ILE A 36 4.94 2.18 -8.41
N ILE A 37 4.06 1.28 -7.99
CA ILE A 37 3.32 0.42 -8.90
C ILE A 37 2.30 1.26 -9.67
N ASP A 38 2.32 1.13 -10.99
CA ASP A 38 1.33 1.75 -11.87
C ASP A 38 -0.02 1.02 -11.75
N VAL A 39 -0.97 1.69 -11.08
CA VAL A 39 -2.33 1.19 -10.88
C VAL A 39 -3.03 0.89 -12.21
N LEU A 40 -2.72 1.63 -13.28
CA LEU A 40 -3.36 1.45 -14.59
C LEU A 40 -2.88 0.18 -15.31
N LYS A 41 -1.69 -0.34 -14.97
CA LYS A 41 -1.19 -1.62 -15.52
C LYS A 41 -1.79 -2.83 -14.81
N HIS A 42 -2.21 -2.66 -13.56
CA HIS A 42 -2.69 -3.75 -12.70
C HIS A 42 -4.12 -3.47 -12.19
N LYS A 43 -4.98 -2.90 -13.04
CA LYS A 43 -6.31 -2.39 -12.67
C LYS A 43 -7.16 -3.40 -11.89
N ASP A 44 -7.22 -4.65 -12.35
CA ASP A 44 -8.07 -5.67 -11.72
C ASP A 44 -7.62 -5.98 -10.30
N PHE A 45 -6.31 -6.05 -10.07
CA PHE A 45 -5.73 -6.22 -8.75
C PHE A 45 -6.13 -5.05 -7.84
N PHE A 46 -5.85 -3.81 -8.24
CA PHE A 46 -6.14 -2.63 -7.41
C PHE A 46 -7.64 -2.40 -7.20
N HIS A 47 -8.48 -2.73 -8.19
CA HIS A 47 -9.92 -2.70 -8.03
C HIS A 47 -10.38 -3.73 -6.98
N SER A 48 -9.87 -4.96 -7.05
CA SER A 48 -10.20 -6.00 -6.06
C SER A 48 -9.77 -5.60 -4.65
N ILE A 49 -8.62 -4.95 -4.50
CA ILE A 49 -8.14 -4.45 -3.20
C ILE A 49 -9.04 -3.31 -2.69
N ASN A 50 -9.49 -2.40 -3.57
CA ASN A 50 -10.42 -1.35 -3.16
C ASN A 50 -11.76 -1.90 -2.64
N VAL A 51 -12.28 -2.97 -3.27
CA VAL A 51 -13.52 -3.64 -2.82
C VAL A 51 -13.27 -4.33 -1.48
N LYS A 52 -12.25 -5.19 -1.40
CA LYS A 52 -11.89 -5.93 -0.17
C LYS A 52 -11.57 -5.00 1.00
N GLY A 53 -10.92 -3.87 0.75
CA GLY A 53 -10.60 -2.90 1.78
C GLY A 53 -11.84 -2.22 2.37
N GLN A 54 -12.86 -1.96 1.55
CA GLN A 54 -14.15 -1.46 2.04
C GLN A 54 -14.88 -2.52 2.85
N GLU A 55 -14.92 -3.76 2.37
CA GLU A 55 -15.51 -4.90 3.09
C GLU A 55 -14.83 -5.10 4.46
N LEU A 56 -13.50 -5.01 4.50
CA LEU A 56 -12.71 -5.14 5.73
C LEU A 56 -13.01 -4.02 6.73
N LEU A 57 -13.11 -2.77 6.29
CA LEU A 57 -13.49 -1.66 7.17
C LEU A 57 -14.93 -1.80 7.68
N ALA A 58 -15.85 -2.22 6.81
CA ALA A 58 -17.24 -2.47 7.19
C ALA A 58 -17.34 -3.58 8.25
N ALA A 59 -16.54 -4.65 8.13
CA ALA A 59 -16.46 -5.72 9.12
C ALA A 59 -15.95 -5.25 10.50
N PHE A 60 -15.29 -4.09 10.58
CA PHE A 60 -14.86 -3.45 11.83
C PHE A 60 -15.77 -2.29 12.28
N ASP A 61 -16.97 -2.17 11.68
CA ASP A 61 -17.90 -1.05 11.90
C ASP A 61 -17.26 0.33 11.67
N LYS A 62 -16.36 0.42 10.67
CA LYS A 62 -15.68 1.67 10.29
C LYS A 62 -16.21 2.20 8.97
N THR A 63 -16.63 3.45 8.97
CA THR A 63 -17.06 4.20 7.77
C THR A 63 -15.91 4.93 7.06
N LYS A 64 -14.73 4.96 7.68
CA LYS A 64 -13.49 5.50 7.13
C LYS A 64 -12.30 4.79 7.76
N GLY A 65 -11.16 4.83 7.08
CA GLY A 65 -9.92 4.33 7.62
C GLY A 65 -8.91 4.00 6.54
N ILE A 66 -7.75 3.57 6.98
CA ILE A 66 -6.66 3.12 6.14
C ILE A 66 -6.10 1.83 6.70
N PHE A 67 -5.53 1.02 5.83
CA PHE A 67 -4.58 0.01 6.25
C PHE A 67 -3.31 0.10 5.42
N LEU A 68 -2.20 -0.25 6.04
CA LEU A 68 -0.90 -0.41 5.41
C LEU A 68 -0.46 -1.86 5.60
N LEU A 69 -0.35 -2.58 4.49
CA LEU A 69 0.37 -3.84 4.43
C LEU A 69 1.84 -3.54 4.16
N VAL A 70 2.71 -4.05 5.02
CA VAL A 70 4.15 -4.10 4.82
C VAL A 70 4.54 -5.55 4.70
N ILE A 71 5.28 -5.90 3.67
CA ILE A 71 5.81 -7.25 3.45
C ILE A 71 7.29 -7.15 3.12
N ASP A 72 8.11 -8.05 3.65
CA ASP A 72 9.52 -8.17 3.30
C ASP A 72 9.78 -9.32 2.31
N SER A 73 11.02 -9.43 1.86
CA SER A 73 11.44 -10.43 0.86
C SER A 73 11.29 -11.89 1.33
N ASN A 74 11.14 -12.14 2.63
CA ASN A 74 10.86 -13.47 3.18
C ASN A 74 9.37 -13.77 3.25
N PHE A 75 8.53 -12.84 2.77
CA PHE A 75 7.07 -12.85 2.91
C PHE A 75 6.59 -12.71 4.35
N ASP A 76 7.45 -12.28 5.27
CA ASP A 76 7.00 -11.83 6.59
C ASP A 76 6.26 -10.51 6.41
N TYR A 77 5.09 -10.40 7.05
CA TYR A 77 4.21 -9.26 6.84
C TYR A 77 3.59 -8.74 8.13
N GLU A 78 3.29 -7.44 8.11
CA GLU A 78 2.48 -6.76 9.12
C GLU A 78 1.37 -5.96 8.42
N ILE A 79 0.21 -5.90 9.08
CA ILE A 79 -0.88 -5.02 8.66
C ILE A 79 -1.13 -4.02 9.77
N LYS A 80 -1.00 -2.73 9.45
CA LYS A 80 -1.28 -1.62 10.34
C LYS A 80 -2.59 -0.96 9.96
N PHE A 81 -3.37 -0.56 10.96
CA PHE A 81 -4.64 0.14 10.77
C PHE A 81 -4.60 1.54 11.38
N GLU A 82 -5.29 2.48 10.75
CA GLU A 82 -5.53 3.82 11.28
C GLU A 82 -6.93 4.29 10.84
N TYR A 83 -7.70 4.87 11.76
CA TYR A 83 -9.10 5.20 11.53
C TYR A 83 -9.39 6.70 11.67
N HIS A 84 -8.47 7.47 12.24
CA HIS A 84 -8.65 8.90 12.50
C HIS A 84 -7.99 9.74 11.41
N ASP A 85 -6.69 9.53 11.19
CA ASP A 85 -5.90 10.26 10.19
C ASP A 85 -5.78 9.46 8.88
N VAL A 86 -6.66 9.79 7.93
CA VAL A 86 -6.69 9.16 6.60
C VAL A 86 -5.53 9.59 5.69
N LYS A 87 -4.67 10.51 6.13
CA LYS A 87 -3.45 10.91 5.41
C LYS A 87 -2.21 10.15 5.89
N ARG A 88 -2.29 9.44 7.02
CA ARG A 88 -1.17 8.68 7.58
C ARG A 88 -0.60 7.70 6.56
N TRP A 89 0.72 7.50 6.61
CA TRP A 89 1.48 6.57 5.77
C TRP A 89 1.38 6.82 4.27
N LYS A 90 1.11 8.06 3.84
CA LYS A 90 0.98 8.39 2.42
C LYS A 90 2.18 7.89 1.61
N ILE A 91 1.90 7.30 0.45
CA ILE A 91 2.91 6.89 -0.52
C ILE A 91 2.90 7.88 -1.68
N SER A 92 4.03 8.57 -1.88
CA SER A 92 4.22 9.55 -2.96
C SER A 92 5.69 9.61 -3.35
N LYS A 93 5.98 9.83 -4.64
CA LYS A 93 7.28 10.27 -5.16
C LYS A 93 7.30 11.77 -5.54
N LEU A 94 6.14 12.41 -5.52
CA LEU A 94 5.99 13.82 -5.85
C LEU A 94 6.19 14.69 -4.60
N ALA A 95 6.61 15.95 -4.82
CA ALA A 95 6.77 16.97 -3.78
C ALA A 95 7.65 16.52 -2.59
N GLY A 96 8.76 15.84 -2.88
CA GLY A 96 9.71 15.38 -1.85
C GLY A 96 9.39 14.00 -1.24
N GLY A 97 8.33 13.33 -1.69
CA GLY A 97 8.03 11.97 -1.27
C GLY A 97 9.06 10.95 -1.81
N THR A 98 9.33 9.90 -1.04
CA THR A 98 10.34 8.87 -1.36
C THR A 98 9.76 7.67 -2.12
N GLY A 99 8.43 7.46 -2.00
CA GLY A 99 7.75 6.24 -2.40
C GLY A 99 7.70 5.18 -1.30
N VAL A 100 8.29 5.41 -0.13
CA VAL A 100 8.05 4.65 1.11
C VAL A 100 6.91 5.35 1.89
N PRO A 101 6.08 4.62 2.64
CA PRO A 101 5.07 5.24 3.50
C PRO A 101 5.66 6.23 4.50
N GLU A 102 5.10 7.44 4.56
CA GLU A 102 5.53 8.49 5.49
C GLU A 102 5.43 8.02 6.96
N GLY A 103 6.49 8.22 7.76
CA GLY A 103 6.53 7.83 9.17
C GLY A 103 6.72 6.33 9.42
N VAL A 104 7.12 5.57 8.40
CA VAL A 104 7.54 4.17 8.49
C VAL A 104 9.00 4.09 8.05
N VAL A 105 9.91 4.54 8.92
CA VAL A 105 11.36 4.34 8.84
C VAL A 105 11.87 3.98 10.22
#